data_AF-A0A924I4H1-F1
#
_entry.id   AF-A0A924I4H1-F1
#
_cell.length_a   1.000
_cell.length_b   1.000
_cell.length_c   1.000
_cell.angle_alpha   90.00
_cell.angle_beta   90.00
_cell.angle_gamma   90.00
#
_symmetry.space_group_name_H-M   'P 1'
#
loop_
_entity.id
_entity.type
_entity.pdbx_description
1 polymer ?
#
loop_
_entity_poly.entity_id
_entity_poly.type
_entity_poly.pdbx_seq_one_letter_code
_entity_poly.pdbx_strand_id
1 'polypeptide(L)'
;MKNRNFAQRLGFALSGLGAGWVRERSFRTHCVFAVLAVAALLVLRPAPVWWALVVLVVALVMAMELVNSAMEAVIDLLHPELHPEIKAAKDMVAGAVLLISAAALVIALALVIDQGLPGWLRQVTLL
;
A
#
# COMPACT_ATOMS: atom_id res chain seq x y z
N MET A 1 -25.34 -13.76 2.15
CA MET A 1 -24.47 -13.03 1.19
C MET A 1 -23.85 -13.96 0.13
N LYS A 2 -24.60 -14.90 -0.46
CA LYS A 2 -24.20 -15.73 -1.61
C LYS A 2 -25.31 -15.67 -2.68
N ASN A 3 -24.93 -15.75 -3.96
CA ASN A 3 -25.78 -15.70 -5.17
C ASN A 3 -26.02 -14.33 -5.85
N ARG A 4 -25.09 -13.38 -5.76
CA ARG A 4 -25.12 -12.13 -6.53
C ARG A 4 -24.22 -12.19 -7.76
N ASN A 5 -24.66 -11.57 -8.85
CA ASN A 5 -23.92 -11.55 -10.11
C ASN A 5 -22.55 -10.85 -9.93
N PHE A 6 -21.59 -11.19 -10.79
CA PHE A 6 -20.21 -10.70 -10.69
C PHE A 6 -20.13 -9.16 -10.66
N ALA A 7 -20.97 -8.48 -11.44
CA ALA A 7 -21.06 -7.03 -11.47
C ALA A 7 -21.42 -6.41 -10.11
N GLN A 8 -22.36 -7.01 -9.36
CA GLN A 8 -22.69 -6.56 -8.02
C GLN A 8 -21.53 -6.74 -7.03
N ARG A 9 -20.75 -7.82 -7.16
CA ARG A 9 -19.58 -8.07 -6.32
C ARG A 9 -18.45 -7.06 -6.60
N LEU A 10 -18.23 -6.74 -7.88
CA LEU A 10 -17.34 -5.67 -8.30
C LEU A 10 -17.80 -4.31 -7.77
N GLY A 11 -19.09 -4.00 -7.85
CA GLY A 11 -19.65 -2.76 -7.32
C GLY A 11 -19.34 -2.59 -5.83
N PHE A 12 -19.47 -3.65 -5.02
CA PHE A 12 -19.10 -3.59 -3.60
C PHE A 12 -17.60 -3.40 -3.37
N ALA A 13 -16.75 -4.07 -4.14
CA ALA A 13 -15.31 -3.89 -4.04
C ALA A 13 -14.89 -2.45 -4.36
N LEU A 14 -15.47 -1.86 -5.42
CA LEU A 14 -15.24 -0.47 -5.81
C LEU A 14 -15.74 0.51 -4.75
N SER A 15 -16.92 0.26 -4.17
CA SER A 15 -17.42 1.06 -3.04
C SER A 15 -16.50 0.97 -1.82
N GLY A 16 -15.89 -0.19 -1.56
CA GLY A 16 -14.88 -0.36 -0.50
C GLY A 16 -13.63 0.48 -0.73
N LEU A 17 -13.11 0.50 -1.97
CA LEU A 17 -12.00 1.38 -2.35
C LEU A 17 -12.37 2.87 -2.20
N GLY A 18 -13.58 3.25 -2.61
CA GLY A 18 -14.10 4.61 -2.44
C GLY A 18 -14.23 5.02 -0.98
N ALA A 19 -14.70 4.12 -0.12
CA ALA A 19 -14.79 4.37 1.32
C ALA A 19 -13.40 4.59 1.95
N GLY A 20 -12.41 3.78 1.59
CA GLY A 20 -11.02 3.96 2.01
C GLY A 20 -10.47 5.33 1.58
N TRP A 21 -10.71 5.73 0.33
CA TRP A 21 -10.27 7.04 -0.17
C TRP A 21 -10.83 8.24 0.59
N VAL A 22 -12.12 8.19 0.93
CA VAL A 22 -12.80 9.29 1.64
C VAL A 22 -12.36 9.34 3.10
N ARG A 23 -12.37 8.20 3.79
CA ARG A 23 -12.16 8.13 5.24
C ARG A 23 -10.70 8.23 5.65
N GLU A 24 -9.78 7.68 4.85
CA GLU A 24 -8.43 7.38 5.33
C GLU A 24 -7.37 8.23 4.65
N ARG A 25 -6.66 9.04 5.45
CA ARG A 25 -5.57 9.89 4.95
C ARG A 25 -4.35 9.05 4.53
N SER A 26 -4.06 7.99 5.27
CA SER A 26 -3.02 7.01 4.96
C SER A 26 -3.26 6.35 3.60
N PHE A 27 -4.50 5.91 3.32
CA PHE A 27 -4.87 5.33 2.02
C PHE A 27 -4.59 6.29 0.85
N ARG A 28 -4.97 7.58 0.98
CA ARG A 28 -4.63 8.61 -0.02
C ARG A 28 -3.12 8.78 -0.20
N THR A 29 -2.36 8.70 0.90
CA THR A 29 -0.91 8.83 0.88
C THR A 29 -0.26 7.63 0.17
N HIS A 30 -0.74 6.42 0.42
CA HIS A 30 -0.30 5.23 -0.29
C HIS A 30 -0.65 5.24 -1.78
N CYS A 31 -1.81 5.80 -2.18
CA CYS A 31 -2.10 6.05 -3.59
C CYS A 31 -1.09 6.99 -4.26
N VAL A 32 -0.66 8.06 -3.58
CA VAL A 32 0.38 8.96 -4.10
C VAL A 32 1.69 8.20 -4.29
N PHE A 33 2.11 7.39 -3.30
CA PHE A 33 3.29 6.54 -3.44
C PHE A 33 3.17 5.51 -4.57
N ALA A 34 1.98 4.94 -4.78
CA ALA A 34 1.71 4.04 -5.90
C ALA A 34 1.93 4.74 -7.25
N VAL A 35 1.41 5.96 -7.41
CA VAL A 35 1.61 6.77 -8.63
C VAL A 35 3.10 7.08 -8.84
N LEU A 36 3.81 7.47 -7.77
CA LEU A 36 5.25 7.73 -7.82
C LEU A 36 6.05 6.48 -8.19
N ALA A 37 5.67 5.31 -7.67
CA ALA A 37 6.31 4.05 -8.00
C ALA A 37 6.14 3.68 -9.49
N VAL A 38 4.93 3.87 -10.04
CA VAL A 38 4.68 3.67 -11.49
C VAL A 38 5.48 4.66 -12.33
N ALA A 39 5.54 5.94 -11.93
CA ALA A 39 6.35 6.94 -12.61
C ALA A 39 7.84 6.55 -12.61
N ALA A 40 8.37 6.05 -11.48
CA ALA A 40 9.73 5.56 -11.38
C ALA A 40 10.01 4.38 -12.32
N LEU A 41 9.08 3.42 -12.42
CA LEU A 41 9.19 2.30 -13.36
C LEU A 41 9.23 2.77 -14.83
N LEU A 42 8.41 3.76 -15.18
CA LEU A 42 8.40 4.32 -16.54
C LEU A 42 9.69 5.06 -16.89
N VAL A 43 10.28 5.78 -15.94
CA VAL A 43 11.52 6.53 -16.12
C VAL A 43 12.74 5.60 -16.17
N LEU A 44 12.83 4.65 -15.23
CA LEU A 44 13.97 3.75 -15.10
C LEU A 44 13.96 2.64 -16.16
N ARG A 45 12.79 2.28 -16.70
CA ARG A 45 12.58 1.19 -17.68
C ARG A 45 13.28 -0.12 -17.27
N PRO A 46 12.99 -0.64 -16.06
CA PRO A 46 13.61 -1.86 -15.56
C PRO A 46 13.06 -3.11 -16.26
N ALA A 47 13.71 -4.25 -16.01
CA ALA A 47 13.23 -5.54 -16.47
C ALA A 47 11.78 -5.84 -15.99
N PRO A 48 10.98 -6.63 -16.73
CA PRO A 48 9.58 -6.90 -16.39
C PRO A 48 9.34 -7.46 -14.97
N VAL A 49 10.33 -8.15 -14.39
CA VAL A 49 10.24 -8.65 -13.01
C VAL A 49 10.02 -7.53 -11.99
N TRP A 50 10.65 -6.37 -12.20
CA TRP A 50 10.52 -5.22 -11.32
C TRP A 50 9.13 -4.61 -11.35
N TRP A 51 8.49 -4.59 -12.51
CA TRP A 51 7.08 -4.21 -12.62
C TRP A 51 6.19 -5.12 -11.79
N ALA A 52 6.38 -6.44 -11.89
CA ALA A 52 5.60 -7.41 -11.13
C ALA A 52 5.79 -7.23 -9.61
N LEU A 53 7.04 -7.07 -9.15
CA LEU A 53 7.36 -6.89 -7.73
C LEU A 53 6.77 -5.59 -7.16
N VAL A 54 6.94 -4.47 -7.87
CA VAL A 54 6.42 -3.17 -7.43
C VAL A 54 4.89 -3.16 -7.42
N VAL A 55 4.24 -3.66 -8.49
CA VAL A 55 2.77 -3.74 -8.54
C VAL A 55 2.23 -4.62 -7.41
N LEU A 56 2.87 -5.77 -7.16
CA LEU A 56 2.46 -6.69 -6.10
C LEU A 56 2.59 -6.04 -4.72
N VAL A 57 3.74 -5.44 -4.40
CA VAL A 57 3.95 -4.88 -3.06
C VAL A 57 3.09 -3.63 -2.82
N VAL A 58 2.89 -2.79 -3.84
CA VAL A 58 1.97 -1.65 -3.75
C VAL A 58 0.54 -2.13 -3.52
N ALA A 59 0.09 -3.16 -4.25
CA ALA A 59 -1.24 -3.74 -4.03
C ALA A 59 -1.39 -4.32 -2.63
N LEU A 60 -0.36 -4.96 -2.08
CA LEU A 60 -0.36 -5.49 -0.71
C LEU A 60 -0.44 -4.38 0.34
N VAL A 61 0.32 -3.29 0.20
CA VAL A 61 0.23 -2.13 1.10
C VAL A 61 -1.19 -1.56 1.09
N MET A 62 -1.74 -1.32 -0.09
CA MET A 62 -3.09 -0.77 -0.25
C MET A 62 -4.18 -1.69 0.31
N ALA A 63 -4.06 -3.00 0.08
CA ALA A 63 -4.99 -3.98 0.63
C ALA A 63 -4.92 -4.02 2.16
N MET A 64 -3.72 -3.99 2.74
CA MET A 64 -3.53 -4.04 4.18
C MET A 64 -4.00 -2.74 4.85
N GLU A 65 -3.88 -1.59 4.19
CA GLU A 65 -4.45 -0.33 4.68
C GLU A 65 -5.97 -0.41 4.78
N LEU A 66 -6.65 -0.97 3.77
CA LEU A 66 -8.11 -1.16 3.81
C LEU A 66 -8.52 -2.14 4.91
N VAL A 67 -7.75 -3.20 5.11
CA VAL A 67 -7.98 -4.15 6.21
C VAL A 67 -7.78 -3.45 7.56
N ASN A 68 -6.75 -2.62 7.71
CA ASN A 68 -6.51 -1.84 8.93
C ASN A 68 -7.73 -0.96 9.27
N SER A 69 -8.16 -0.13 8.33
CA SER A 69 -9.30 0.77 8.54
C SER A 69 -10.63 0.04 8.73
N ALA A 70 -10.82 -1.11 8.07
CA ALA A 70 -12.00 -1.94 8.29
C ALA A 70 -12.00 -2.55 9.70
N MET A 71 -10.86 -3.06 10.16
CA MET A 71 -10.70 -3.62 11.51
C MET A 71 -10.87 -2.53 12.58
N GLU A 72 -10.26 -1.36 12.40
CA GLU A 72 -10.45 -0.21 13.28
C GLU A 72 -11.92 0.18 13.36
N ALA A 73 -12.62 0.30 12.23
CA ALA A 73 -14.05 0.63 12.21
C ALA A 73 -14.93 -0.40 12.93
N VAL A 74 -14.63 -1.70 12.81
CA VAL A 74 -15.36 -2.77 13.51
C VAL A 74 -15.09 -2.72 15.01
N ILE A 75 -13.82 -2.54 15.40
CA ILE A 75 -13.41 -2.47 16.80
C ILE A 75 -14.04 -1.25 17.47
N ASP A 76 -13.96 -0.08 16.84
CA ASP A 76 -14.53 1.17 17.37
C ASP A 76 -16.04 1.11 17.52
N LEU A 77 -16.73 0.40 16.62
CA LEU A 77 -18.17 0.19 16.69
C LEU A 77 -18.55 -0.73 17.86
N LEU A 78 -17.81 -1.82 18.06
CA LEU A 78 -18.16 -2.83 19.06
C LEU A 78 -17.70 -2.46 20.47
N HIS A 79 -16.57 -1.76 20.59
CA HIS A 79 -15.91 -1.48 21.86
C HIS A 79 -15.39 -0.03 21.88
N PRO A 80 -16.27 0.95 22.16
CA PRO A 80 -15.90 2.36 22.20
C PRO A 80 -14.97 2.72 23.38
N GLU A 81 -14.87 1.85 24.40
CA GLU A 81 -13.95 2.01 25.52
C GLU A 81 -12.60 1.35 25.25
N LEU A 82 -11.53 2.00 25.71
CA LEU A 82 -10.16 1.57 25.42
C LEU A 82 -9.71 0.44 26.36
N HIS A 83 -9.85 -0.82 25.91
CA HIS A 83 -9.31 -1.99 26.61
C HIS A 83 -7.86 -2.29 26.20
N PRO A 84 -6.96 -2.71 27.11
CA PRO A 84 -5.57 -3.02 26.77
C PRO A 84 -5.42 -4.02 25.60
N GLU A 85 -6.23 -5.07 25.56
CA GLU A 85 -6.24 -6.06 24.47
C GLU A 85 -6.69 -5.47 23.13
N ILE A 86 -7.63 -4.51 23.14
CA ILE A 86 -8.08 -3.83 21.92
C ILE A 86 -6.94 -2.97 21.38
N LYS A 87 -6.25 -2.25 22.26
CA LYS A 87 -5.06 -1.48 21.88
C LYS A 87 -4.01 -2.40 21.25
N ALA A 88 -3.72 -3.54 21.87
CA ALA A 88 -2.77 -4.51 21.33
C ALA A 88 -3.19 -5.01 19.93
N ALA A 89 -4.47 -5.33 19.73
CA ALA A 89 -4.98 -5.76 18.43
C ALA A 89 -4.82 -4.67 17.35
N LYS A 90 -5.15 -3.41 17.66
CA LYS A 90 -4.95 -2.28 16.73
C LYS A 90 -3.47 -2.08 16.41
N ASP A 91 -2.60 -2.11 17.43
CA ASP A 91 -1.16 -1.96 17.28
C ASP A 91 -0.57 -3.07 16.39
N MET A 92 -1.08 -4.31 16.48
CA MET A 92 -0.65 -5.43 15.63
C MET A 92 -1.04 -5.25 14.16
N VAL A 93 -2.25 -4.76 13.87
CA VAL A 93 -2.69 -4.53 12.48
C VAL A 93 -1.91 -3.37 11.86
N ALA A 94 -1.70 -2.29 12.60
CA ALA A 94 -0.81 -1.20 12.19
C ALA A 94 0.65 -1.70 11.98
N GLY A 95 1.13 -2.60 12.85
CA GLY A 95 2.41 -3.27 12.69
C GLY A 95 2.52 -4.08 11.40
N ALA A 96 1.45 -4.77 10.99
CA ALA A 96 1.41 -5.49 9.73
C ALA A 96 1.51 -4.54 8.51
N VAL A 97 0.81 -3.41 8.53
CA VAL A 97 0.93 -2.36 7.49
C VAL A 97 2.37 -1.83 7.43
N LEU A 98 3.00 -1.60 8.59
CA LEU A 98 4.39 -1.14 8.66
C LEU A 98 5.37 -2.15 8.06
N LEU A 99 5.22 -3.45 8.35
CA LEU A 99 6.07 -4.50 7.78
C LEU A 99 5.98 -4.57 6.26
N ILE A 100 4.78 -4.48 5.70
CA ILE A 100 4.59 -4.49 4.24
C ILE A 100 5.16 -3.20 3.62
N SER A 101 4.98 -2.06 4.28
CA SER A 101 5.55 -0.78 3.85
C SER A 101 7.09 -0.81 3.84
N ALA A 102 7.70 -1.45 4.84
CA ALA A 102 9.14 -1.67 4.89
C ALA A 102 9.62 -2.59 3.75
N ALA A 103 8.87 -3.66 3.45
CA ALA A 103 9.17 -4.52 2.30
C ALA A 103 9.08 -3.75 0.97
N ALA A 104 8.11 -2.86 0.81
CA ALA A 104 7.99 -1.99 -0.36
C ALA A 104 9.23 -1.08 -0.51
N LEU A 105 9.71 -0.51 0.60
CA LEU A 105 10.93 0.30 0.60
C LEU A 105 12.16 -0.53 0.19
N VAL A 106 12.31 -1.75 0.72
CA VAL A 106 13.42 -2.64 0.34
C VAL A 106 13.39 -2.97 -1.15
N ILE A 107 12.22 -3.30 -1.70
CA ILE A 107 12.06 -3.56 -3.14
C ILE A 107 12.41 -2.31 -3.97
N ALA A 108 11.96 -1.13 -3.56
CA ALA A 108 12.27 0.12 -4.25
C ALA A 108 13.77 0.44 -4.22
N LEU A 109 14.46 0.19 -3.11
CA LEU A 109 15.91 0.35 -3.02
C LEU A 109 16.65 -0.66 -3.90
N ALA A 110 16.24 -1.92 -3.88
CA ALA A 110 16.83 -2.96 -4.72
C ALA A 110 16.68 -2.65 -6.22
N LEU A 111 15.52 -2.13 -6.64
CA LEU A 111 15.28 -1.61 -7.99
C LEU A 111 16.30 -0.53 -8.37
N VAL A 112 16.47 0.48 -7.51
CA VAL A 112 17.37 1.60 -7.79
C VAL A 112 18.83 1.13 -7.87
N ILE A 113 19.22 0.17 -7.04
CA ILE A 113 20.57 -0.42 -7.06
C ILE A 113 20.79 -1.20 -8.36
N ASP A 114 19.84 -2.05 -8.77
CA ASP A 114 19.92 -2.86 -9.98
C ASP A 114 20.02 -2.01 -11.26
N GLN A 115 19.22 -0.95 -11.35
CA GLN A 115 19.25 -0.03 -12.49
C GLN A 115 20.51 0.86 -12.52
N GLY A 116 21.22 0.97 -11.39
CA GLY A 116 22.32 1.90 -11.17
C GLY A 116 21.88 3.36 -11.13
N LEU A 117 22.74 4.24 -10.61
CA LEU A 117 22.48 5.68 -10.65
C LEU A 117 22.36 6.14 -12.11
N PRO A 118 21.27 6.80 -12.51
CA PRO A 118 21.15 7.35 -13.86
C PRO A 118 22.32 8.32 -14.12
N GLY A 119 22.82 8.35 -15.36
CA GLY A 119 24.09 9.00 -15.71
C GLY A 119 24.21 10.48 -15.27
N TRP A 120 23.09 11.19 -15.14
CA TRP A 120 23.04 12.56 -14.65
C TRP A 120 23.36 12.69 -13.14
N LEU A 121 23.08 11.67 -12.31
CA LEU A 121 23.50 11.64 -10.90
C LEU A 121 24.97 11.29 -10.74
N ARG A 122 25.55 10.53 -11.67
CA ARG A 122 27.00 10.23 -11.68
C ARG A 122 27.86 11.46 -12.01
N GLN A 123 27.32 12.43 -12.74
CA GLN A 123 28.02 13.69 -13.05
C GLN A 123 28.05 14.65 -11.84
N VAL A 124 27.05 14.58 -10.95
CA VAL A 124 26.96 15.43 -9.75
C VAL A 124 27.84 14.91 -8.60
N THR A 125 28.14 13.61 -8.54
CA THR A 125 29.04 13.02 -7.52
C THR A 125 30.52 13.10 -7.85
N LEU A 126 30.89 13.54 -9.06
CA LEU A 126 32.29 13.72 -9.50
C LEU A 126 32.72 15.21 -9.55
N LEU A 127 31.88 16.11 -9.02
CA LEU A 127 32.16 17.53 -8.79
C LEU A 127 32.22 17.78 -7.28
#